data_AF-A0A2X3L304-F1
#
_entry.id   AF-A0A2X3L304-F1
#
_cell.length_a   1.000
_cell.length_b   1.000
_cell.length_c   1.000
_cell.angle_alpha   90.00
_cell.angle_beta   90.00
_cell.angle_gamma   90.00
#
_symmetry.space_group_name_H-M   'P 1'
#
loop_
_entity.id
_entity.type
_entity.pdbx_description
1 polymer ?
#
loop_
_entity_poly.entity_id
_entity_poly.type
_entity_poly.pdbx_seq_one_letter_code
_entity_poly.pdbx_strand_id
1 'polypeptide(L)'
;MKANSPIKSLTHAEDIAGLRIVVGSGTNQEAILLAWNAENEKKGLKPFTPVYTKDDAALTLALQSGRADAWFGPNVTGAWKAALTGKTKLVGSVDGGWPKAAHIAVTLKKGSGLVEPVQTALNGAIQQGDYDKVLKRWGEDVERIPASEVNPAGLGD
;
A
#
# COMPACT_ATOMS: atom_id res chain seq x y z
N MET A 1 -0.35 -9.99 5.61
CA MET A 1 -0.99 -11.18 6.25
C MET A 1 0.06 -12.24 6.56
N LYS A 2 -0.17 -13.17 7.49
CA LYS A 2 0.67 -14.39 7.59
C LYS A 2 0.59 -15.21 6.30
N ALA A 3 1.70 -15.85 5.91
CA ALA A 3 1.76 -16.64 4.68
C ALA A 3 0.70 -17.77 4.62
N ASN A 4 0.52 -18.49 5.73
CA ASN A 4 -0.45 -19.58 5.86
C ASN A 4 -1.87 -19.12 6.25
N SER A 5 -2.16 -17.83 6.25
CA SER A 5 -3.52 -17.33 6.54
C SER A 5 -4.52 -17.81 5.47
N PRO A 6 -5.76 -18.19 5.87
CA PRO A 6 -6.82 -18.52 4.92
C PRO A 6 -7.33 -17.29 4.15
N ILE A 7 -7.08 -16.08 4.64
CA ILE A 7 -7.44 -14.84 3.96
C ILE A 7 -6.52 -14.65 2.74
N LYS A 8 -7.13 -14.53 1.56
CA LYS A 8 -6.45 -14.42 0.27
C LYS A 8 -6.57 -13.03 -0.36
N SER A 9 -7.59 -12.27 0.00
CA SER A 9 -7.86 -10.93 -0.54
C SER A 9 -8.31 -9.98 0.58
N LEU A 10 -7.87 -8.72 0.51
CA LEU A 10 -8.33 -7.56 1.28
C LEU A 10 -8.26 -6.33 0.37
N THR A 11 -9.29 -6.09 -0.41
CA THR A 11 -9.29 -5.06 -1.48
C THR A 11 -10.49 -4.14 -1.44
N HIS A 12 -11.55 -4.47 -0.68
CA HIS A 12 -12.75 -3.65 -0.52
C HIS A 12 -13.15 -3.52 0.94
N ALA A 13 -14.09 -2.62 1.23
CA ALA A 13 -14.51 -2.30 2.59
C ALA A 13 -15.01 -3.53 3.36
N GLU A 14 -15.81 -4.39 2.74
CA GLU A 14 -16.40 -5.57 3.39
C GLU A 14 -15.34 -6.57 3.85
N ASP A 15 -14.18 -6.60 3.19
CA ASP A 15 -13.10 -7.55 3.48
C ASP A 15 -12.47 -7.32 4.87
N ILE A 16 -12.57 -6.10 5.42
CA ILE A 16 -12.00 -5.77 6.74
C ILE A 16 -12.95 -6.05 7.91
N ALA A 17 -14.21 -6.39 7.65
CA ALA A 17 -15.23 -6.53 8.67
C ALA A 17 -14.86 -7.58 9.74
N GLY A 18 -14.83 -7.17 11.00
CA GLY A 18 -14.48 -8.03 12.13
C GLY A 18 -13.00 -8.41 12.24
N LEU A 19 -12.12 -7.92 11.35
CA LEU A 19 -10.69 -8.21 11.42
C LEU A 19 -9.97 -7.28 12.41
N ARG A 20 -8.91 -7.79 13.03
CA ARG A 20 -7.94 -6.98 13.78
C ARG A 20 -6.78 -6.63 12.87
N ILE A 21 -6.60 -5.35 12.58
CA ILE A 21 -5.63 -4.90 11.57
C ILE A 21 -4.59 -4.00 12.23
N VAL A 22 -3.32 -4.38 12.12
CA VAL A 22 -2.21 -3.49 12.50
C VAL A 22 -2.15 -2.32 11.53
N VAL A 23 -2.15 -1.10 12.03
CA VAL A 23 -2.02 0.13 11.24
C VAL A 23 -1.33 1.21 12.08
N GLY A 24 -0.65 2.15 11.42
CA GLY A 24 -0.07 3.31 12.11
C GLY A 24 -1.12 4.39 12.36
N SER A 25 -1.18 4.92 13.58
CA SER A 25 -2.08 6.03 13.90
C SER A 25 -1.63 7.33 13.21
N GLY A 26 -2.59 8.12 12.74
CA GLY A 26 -2.39 9.37 12.01
C GLY A 26 -1.94 9.18 10.56
N THR A 27 -2.05 7.97 10.00
CA THR A 27 -1.60 7.67 8.64
C THR A 27 -2.77 7.67 7.65
N ASN A 28 -2.47 7.88 6.35
CA ASN A 28 -3.48 7.72 5.29
C ASN A 28 -4.08 6.31 5.29
N GLN A 29 -3.28 5.28 5.62
CA GLN A 29 -3.76 3.89 5.70
C GLN A 29 -4.81 3.71 6.80
N GLU A 30 -4.65 4.39 7.94
CA GLU A 30 -5.67 4.41 8.98
C GLU A 30 -6.93 5.12 8.50
N ALA A 31 -6.81 6.28 7.85
CA ALA A 31 -7.95 7.02 7.33
C ALA A 31 -8.79 6.17 6.35
N ILE A 32 -8.14 5.38 5.49
CA ILE A 32 -8.81 4.43 4.58
C ILE A 32 -9.60 3.37 5.37
N LEU A 33 -8.97 2.72 6.36
CA LEU A 33 -9.66 1.69 7.16
C LEU A 33 -10.83 2.25 7.95
N LEU A 34 -10.70 3.46 8.51
CA LEU A 34 -11.79 4.13 9.23
C LEU A 34 -12.95 4.48 8.29
N ALA A 35 -12.66 4.95 7.07
CA ALA A 35 -13.69 5.21 6.07
C ALA A 35 -14.42 3.94 5.64
N TRP A 36 -13.69 2.85 5.37
CA TRP A 36 -14.26 1.54 5.07
C TRP A 36 -15.09 0.98 6.24
N ASN A 37 -14.63 1.20 7.48
CA ASN A 37 -15.38 0.78 8.66
C ASN A 37 -16.72 1.52 8.79
N ALA A 38 -16.72 2.84 8.55
CA ALA A 38 -17.95 3.63 8.58
C ALA A 38 -18.96 3.16 7.52
N GLU A 39 -18.49 2.70 6.35
CA GLU A 39 -19.34 2.05 5.34
C GLU A 39 -19.89 0.70 5.83
N ASN A 40 -19.03 -0.13 6.42
CA ASN A 40 -19.42 -1.43 6.98
C ASN A 40 -20.47 -1.31 8.09
N GLU A 41 -20.30 -0.35 9.00
CA GLU A 41 -21.25 -0.10 10.09
C GLU A 41 -22.62 0.32 9.56
N LYS A 42 -22.67 1.17 8.52
CA LYS A 42 -23.93 1.53 7.83
C LYS A 42 -24.62 0.32 7.19
N LYS A 43 -23.85 -0.68 6.77
CA LYS A 43 -24.34 -1.96 6.24
C LYS A 43 -24.64 -3.00 7.33
N GLY A 44 -24.45 -2.68 8.61
CA GLY A 44 -24.64 -3.61 9.73
C GLY A 44 -23.58 -4.71 9.84
N LEU A 45 -22.44 -4.54 9.16
CA LEU A 45 -21.31 -5.46 9.26
C LEU A 45 -20.52 -5.21 10.56
N LYS A 46 -19.78 -6.25 11.00
CA LYS A 46 -18.94 -6.15 12.20
C LYS A 46 -17.84 -5.11 11.99
N PRO A 47 -17.63 -4.17 12.93
CA PRO A 47 -16.52 -3.23 12.85
C PRO A 47 -15.17 -3.95 12.81
N PHE A 48 -14.19 -3.40 12.09
CA PHE A 48 -12.80 -3.82 12.25
C PHE A 48 -12.25 -3.29 13.59
N THR A 49 -11.13 -3.85 14.03
CA THR A 49 -10.41 -3.38 15.22
C THR A 49 -9.00 -2.92 14.84
N PRO A 50 -8.64 -1.64 15.01
CA PRO A 50 -7.27 -1.20 14.80
C PRO A 50 -6.35 -1.74 15.89
N VAL A 51 -5.15 -2.17 15.51
CA VAL A 51 -4.09 -2.62 16.43
C VAL A 51 -2.89 -1.70 16.25
N TYR A 52 -2.66 -0.80 17.20
CA TYR A 52 -1.49 0.07 17.15
C TYR A 52 -0.28 -0.58 17.79
N THR A 53 0.84 -0.57 17.08
CA THR A 53 2.12 -1.10 17.56
C THR A 53 3.17 0.00 17.56
N LYS A 54 4.07 0.00 18.54
CA LYS A 54 5.09 1.04 18.70
C LYS A 54 6.32 0.83 17.80
N ASP A 55 6.54 -0.39 17.33
CA ASP A 55 7.70 -0.77 16.53
C ASP A 55 7.41 -1.98 15.63
N ASP A 56 8.37 -2.29 14.77
CA ASP A 56 8.30 -3.36 13.78
C ASP A 56 8.29 -4.77 14.38
N ALA A 57 8.99 -4.97 15.50
CA ALA A 57 9.07 -6.25 16.18
C ALA A 57 7.72 -6.60 16.82
N ALA A 58 7.06 -5.62 17.44
CA ALA A 58 5.72 -5.75 17.99
C ALA A 58 4.68 -6.04 16.90
N LEU A 59 4.74 -5.34 15.75
CA LEU A 59 3.91 -5.64 14.58
C LEU A 59 4.09 -7.09 14.12
N THR A 60 5.34 -7.50 13.93
CA THR A 60 5.67 -8.85 13.46
C THR A 60 5.16 -9.90 14.44
N LEU A 61 5.38 -9.71 15.74
CA LEU A 61 4.88 -10.60 16.78
C LEU A 61 3.34 -10.64 16.79
N ALA A 62 2.66 -9.50 16.67
CA ALA A 62 1.20 -9.45 16.66
C ALA A 62 0.60 -10.26 15.51
N LEU A 63 1.16 -10.15 14.31
CA LEU A 63 0.75 -10.97 13.16
C LEU A 63 1.04 -12.45 13.39
N GLN A 64 2.28 -12.79 13.76
CA GLN A 64 2.70 -14.20 13.88
C GLN A 64 1.95 -14.95 14.98
N SER A 65 1.69 -14.29 16.11
CA SER A 65 0.93 -14.84 17.24
C SER A 65 -0.58 -14.86 17.01
N GLY A 66 -1.09 -14.25 15.94
CA GLY A 66 -2.53 -14.14 15.68
C GLY A 66 -3.24 -13.17 16.62
N ARG A 67 -2.52 -12.22 17.23
CA ARG A 67 -3.12 -11.06 17.93
C ARG A 67 -3.66 -10.02 16.95
N ALA A 68 -3.14 -10.01 15.73
CA ALA A 68 -3.70 -9.31 14.59
C ALA A 68 -3.83 -10.26 13.40
N ASP A 69 -4.82 -10.01 12.55
CA ASP A 69 -5.14 -10.80 11.38
C ASP A 69 -4.37 -10.24 10.16
N ALA A 70 -4.35 -8.92 9.99
CA ALA A 70 -3.67 -8.22 8.90
C ALA A 70 -2.74 -7.11 9.41
N TRP A 71 -1.88 -6.63 8.52
CA TRP A 71 -1.20 -5.34 8.67
C TRP A 71 -1.45 -4.56 7.38
N PHE A 72 -1.79 -3.28 7.53
CA PHE A 72 -2.02 -2.36 6.43
C PHE A 72 -1.06 -1.17 6.57
N GLY A 73 -0.23 -0.97 5.56
CA GLY A 73 0.90 -0.04 5.56
C GLY A 73 1.56 0.05 4.19
N PRO A 74 2.71 0.73 4.07
CA PRO A 74 3.41 0.88 2.78
C PRO A 74 3.77 -0.47 2.15
N ASN A 75 3.44 -0.64 0.85
CA ASN A 75 3.66 -1.89 0.12
C ASN A 75 5.14 -2.29 0.10
N VAL A 76 6.04 -1.36 -0.21
CA VAL A 76 7.51 -1.52 -0.16
C VAL A 76 8.03 -2.25 1.08
N THR A 77 7.53 -1.88 2.25
CA THR A 77 7.93 -2.50 3.52
C THR A 77 7.36 -3.91 3.65
N GLY A 78 6.15 -4.13 3.15
CA GLY A 78 5.51 -5.45 3.12
C GLY A 78 6.15 -6.42 2.15
N ALA A 79 6.45 -5.97 0.94
CA ALA A 79 7.14 -6.75 -0.09
C ALA A 79 8.51 -7.20 0.41
N TRP A 80 9.30 -6.27 0.98
CA TRP A 80 10.60 -6.61 1.57
C TRP A 80 10.48 -7.64 2.70
N LYS A 81 9.54 -7.49 3.65
CA LYS A 81 9.35 -8.46 4.74
C LYS A 81 8.93 -9.85 4.23
N ALA A 82 8.06 -9.88 3.23
CA ALA A 82 7.60 -11.12 2.61
C ALA A 82 8.77 -11.83 1.92
N ALA A 83 9.58 -11.11 1.13
CA ALA A 83 10.75 -11.65 0.47
C ALA A 83 11.84 -12.09 1.45
N LEU A 84 12.08 -11.32 2.52
CA LEU A 84 13.13 -11.60 3.50
C LEU A 84 12.85 -12.87 4.33
N THR A 85 11.59 -13.07 4.75
CA THR A 85 11.27 -14.09 5.76
C THR A 85 10.38 -15.21 5.25
N GLY A 86 9.62 -14.99 4.17
CA GLY A 86 8.58 -15.92 3.71
C GLY A 86 7.41 -16.13 4.68
N LYS A 87 7.37 -15.40 5.82
CA LYS A 87 6.35 -15.58 6.87
C LYS A 87 5.09 -14.76 6.64
N THR A 88 5.13 -13.85 5.68
CA THR A 88 4.01 -12.99 5.30
C THR A 88 3.75 -13.05 3.81
N LYS A 89 2.53 -12.70 3.41
CA LYS A 89 2.13 -12.51 2.01
C LYS A 89 1.32 -11.23 1.86
N LEU A 90 1.40 -10.64 0.67
CA LEU A 90 0.50 -9.60 0.19
C LEU A 90 -0.87 -10.24 -0.11
N VAL A 91 -1.94 -9.55 0.27
CA VAL A 91 -3.33 -9.99 -0.01
C VAL A 91 -4.18 -8.85 -0.57
N GLY A 92 -3.58 -7.71 -0.88
CA GLY A 92 -4.29 -6.54 -1.36
C GLY A 92 -3.34 -5.36 -1.40
N SER A 93 -3.60 -4.46 -2.34
CA SER A 93 -2.97 -3.15 -2.43
C SER A 93 -4.06 -2.13 -2.72
N VAL A 94 -3.93 -0.96 -2.10
CA VAL A 94 -4.86 0.17 -2.23
C VAL A 94 -3.98 1.39 -2.44
N ASP A 95 -4.38 2.24 -3.38
CA ASP A 95 -3.67 3.51 -3.61
C ASP A 95 -3.62 4.32 -2.29
N GLY A 96 -2.44 4.83 -1.94
CA GLY A 96 -2.23 5.59 -0.71
C GLY A 96 -3.05 6.88 -0.62
N GLY A 97 -3.63 7.33 -1.74
CA GLY A 97 -4.52 8.47 -1.83
C GLY A 97 -6.00 8.12 -1.86
N TRP A 98 -6.37 6.84 -1.69
CA TRP A 98 -7.75 6.38 -1.86
C TRP A 98 -8.76 7.31 -1.17
N PRO A 99 -9.87 7.66 -1.85
CA PRO A 99 -10.29 7.17 -3.17
C PRO A 99 -9.63 7.90 -4.36
N LYS A 100 -8.75 8.87 -4.12
CA LYS A 100 -7.96 9.54 -5.16
C LYS A 100 -6.66 8.77 -5.44
N ALA A 101 -5.92 9.21 -6.46
CA ALA A 101 -4.58 8.67 -6.75
C ALA A 101 -3.50 9.41 -5.97
N ALA A 102 -2.49 8.68 -5.51
CA ALA A 102 -1.26 9.18 -4.88
C ALA A 102 -0.06 8.36 -5.33
N HIS A 103 0.19 8.35 -6.65
CA HIS A 103 1.37 7.70 -7.22
C HIS A 103 2.67 8.32 -6.69
N ILE A 104 3.70 7.49 -6.55
CA ILE A 104 5.05 7.94 -6.18
C ILE A 104 5.63 8.77 -7.33
N ALA A 105 6.20 9.93 -6.99
CA ALA A 105 6.65 10.92 -7.97
C ALA A 105 8.09 11.40 -7.71
N VAL A 106 8.72 11.90 -8.77
CA VAL A 106 9.95 12.70 -8.70
C VAL A 106 9.56 14.17 -8.68
N THR A 107 10.04 14.92 -7.69
CA THR A 107 9.78 16.37 -7.60
C THR A 107 10.95 17.17 -8.16
N LEU A 108 10.62 18.19 -8.96
CA LEU A 108 11.60 19.05 -9.62
C LEU A 108 11.25 20.52 -9.38
N LYS A 109 12.28 21.37 -9.28
CA LYS A 109 12.08 22.82 -9.13
C LYS A 109 11.35 23.37 -10.36
N LYS A 110 10.29 24.15 -10.12
CA LYS A 110 9.55 24.85 -11.18
C LYS A 110 10.50 25.74 -11.99
N GLY A 111 10.40 25.66 -13.31
CA GLY A 111 11.26 26.42 -14.23
C GLY A 111 12.70 25.90 -14.36
N SER A 112 13.02 24.72 -13.83
CA SER A 112 14.35 24.11 -13.99
C SER A 112 14.67 23.65 -15.42
N GLY A 113 13.67 23.52 -16.28
CA GLY A 113 13.81 22.88 -17.59
C GLY A 113 13.99 21.36 -17.54
N LEU A 114 13.93 20.74 -16.35
CA LEU A 114 14.20 19.30 -16.16
C LEU A 114 12.94 18.42 -16.22
N VAL A 115 11.74 19.00 -16.24
CA VAL A 115 10.47 18.24 -16.21
C VAL A 115 10.38 17.25 -17.38
N GLU A 116 10.46 17.76 -18.61
CA GLU A 116 10.34 16.94 -19.82
C GLU A 116 11.51 15.94 -19.99
N PRO A 117 12.80 16.33 -19.78
CA PRO A 117 13.90 15.37 -19.85
C PRO A 117 13.78 14.21 -18.85
N VAL A 118 13.37 14.49 -17.61
CA VAL A 118 13.20 13.45 -16.58
C VAL A 118 12.02 12.54 -16.91
N GLN A 119 10.87 13.10 -17.32
CA GLN A 119 9.73 12.30 -17.76
C GLN A 119 10.09 11.39 -18.93
N THR A 120 10.82 11.92 -19.92
CA THR A 120 11.29 11.17 -21.08
C THR A 120 12.19 10.01 -20.67
N ALA A 121 13.13 10.24 -19.75
CA ALA A 121 14.02 9.19 -19.25
C ALA A 121 13.24 8.08 -18.50
N LEU A 122 12.28 8.46 -17.66
CA LEU A 122 11.42 7.49 -16.95
C LEU A 122 10.58 6.66 -17.94
N ASN A 123 9.94 7.31 -18.91
CA ASN A 123 9.17 6.61 -19.94
C ASN A 123 10.05 5.71 -20.82
N GLY A 124 11.29 6.10 -21.10
CA GLY A 124 12.27 5.24 -21.76
C GLY A 124 12.59 3.98 -20.95
N ALA A 125 12.82 4.12 -19.64
CA ALA A 125 13.07 2.98 -18.74
C ALA A 125 11.85 2.05 -18.61
N ILE A 126 10.63 2.61 -18.65
CA ILE A 126 9.39 1.86 -18.69
C ILE A 126 9.29 1.05 -19.99
N GLN A 127 9.46 1.70 -21.14
CA GLN A 127 9.34 1.05 -22.45
C GLN A 127 10.39 -0.04 -22.68
N GLN A 128 11.60 0.13 -22.14
CA GLN A 128 12.68 -0.86 -22.24
C GLN A 128 12.54 -2.01 -21.23
N GLY A 129 11.58 -1.92 -20.31
CA GLY A 129 11.31 -2.93 -19.28
C GLY A 129 12.29 -2.91 -18.12
N ASP A 130 13.19 -1.93 -18.03
CA ASP A 130 14.13 -1.81 -16.91
C ASP A 130 13.40 -1.39 -15.63
N TYR A 131 12.38 -0.53 -15.75
CA TYR A 131 11.46 -0.22 -14.66
C TYR A 131 10.84 -1.50 -14.07
N ASP A 132 10.26 -2.35 -14.91
CA ASP A 132 9.65 -3.62 -14.49
C ASP A 132 10.65 -4.57 -13.82
N LYS A 133 11.89 -4.65 -14.32
CA LYS A 133 12.95 -5.47 -13.71
C LYS A 133 13.25 -4.99 -12.29
N VAL A 134 13.35 -3.67 -12.10
CA VAL A 134 13.61 -3.09 -10.77
C VAL A 134 12.43 -3.37 -9.84
N LEU A 135 11.19 -3.11 -10.27
CA LEU A 135 10.01 -3.36 -9.44
C LEU A 135 9.89 -4.84 -9.04
N LYS A 136 10.06 -5.77 -9.99
CA LYS A 136 10.01 -7.22 -9.71
C LYS A 136 11.09 -7.65 -8.73
N ARG A 137 12.30 -7.11 -8.85
CA ARG A 137 13.40 -7.39 -7.91
C ARG A 137 13.03 -7.03 -6.47
N TRP A 138 12.24 -5.96 -6.30
CA TRP A 138 11.82 -5.46 -4.98
C TRP A 138 10.42 -5.90 -4.56
N GLY A 139 9.68 -6.62 -5.41
CA GLY A 139 8.30 -7.05 -5.15
C GLY A 139 7.24 -5.95 -5.29
N GLU A 140 7.54 -4.89 -6.04
CA GLU A 140 6.71 -3.69 -6.21
C GLU A 140 5.96 -3.64 -7.54
N ASP A 141 5.99 -4.71 -8.32
CA ASP A 141 5.37 -4.75 -9.65
C ASP A 141 3.84 -4.63 -9.63
N VAL A 142 3.23 -4.80 -8.45
CA VAL A 142 1.81 -4.57 -8.18
C VAL A 142 1.42 -3.09 -8.18
N GLU A 143 2.36 -2.18 -7.88
CA GLU A 143 2.14 -0.72 -7.87
C GLU A 143 2.65 -0.03 -9.14
N ARG A 144 3.01 -0.82 -10.17
CA ARG A 144 3.53 -0.29 -11.43
C ARG A 144 2.54 0.66 -12.10
N ILE A 145 3.04 1.73 -12.70
CA ILE A 145 2.27 2.60 -13.59
C ILE A 145 2.67 2.35 -15.05
N PRO A 146 1.73 2.49 -16.01
CA PRO A 146 2.02 2.23 -17.42
C PRO A 146 2.88 3.32 -18.07
N ALA A 147 2.88 4.53 -17.51
CA ALA A 147 3.67 5.67 -17.99
C ALA A 147 3.90 6.67 -16.86
N SER A 148 5.01 7.42 -16.94
CA SER A 148 5.27 8.61 -16.13
C SER A 148 4.51 9.79 -16.72
N GLU A 149 3.70 10.46 -15.91
CA GLU A 149 2.92 11.65 -16.26
C GLU A 149 3.50 12.92 -15.62
N VAL A 150 3.28 14.08 -16.24
CA VAL A 150 3.61 15.39 -15.66
C VAL A 150 2.37 15.94 -14.97
N ASN A 151 2.48 16.15 -13.65
CA ASN A 151 1.41 16.72 -12.83
C ASN A 151 0.01 16.11 -13.08
N PRO A 152 -0.14 14.77 -13.04
CA PRO A 152 -1.47 14.16 -13.15
C PRO A 152 -2.35 14.58 -11.98
N ALA A 153 -3.67 14.39 -12.11
CA ALA A 153 -4.59 14.60 -11.01
C ALA A 153 -4.21 13.70 -9.82
N GLY A 154 -4.01 14.28 -8.65
CA GLY A 154 -3.61 13.57 -7.45
C GLY A 154 -4.53 13.87 -6.26
N LEU A 155 -3.95 13.84 -5.06
CA LEU A 155 -4.67 14.11 -3.82
C LEU A 155 -5.39 15.48 -3.81
N GLY A 156 -4.87 16.49 -4.51
CA GLY A 156 -5.49 17.81 -4.69
C GLY A 156 -5.83 18.55 -3.38
N ASP A 157 -6.15 19.83 -3.49
CA ASP A 157 -6.80 20.58 -2.41
C ASP A 157 -8.31 20.28 -2.41
#